data_AF-A0A928RK69-F1
#
_entry.id   AF-A0A928RK69-F1
#
_cell.length_a   1.000
_cell.length_b   1.000
_cell.length_c   1.000
_cell.angle_alpha   90.00
_cell.angle_beta   90.00
_cell.angle_gamma   90.00
#
_symmetry.space_group_name_H-M   'P 1'
#
loop_
_entity.id
_entity.type
_entity.pdbx_description
1 polymer ?
#
loop_
_entity_poly.entity_id
_entity_poly.type
_entity_poly.pdbx_seq_one_letter_code
_entity_poly.pdbx_strand_id
1 'polypeptide(L)'
;MKNDSSIPKEGDLYKEITISGHIFELRYGYYEEYERQNGPPVVIYPDLEKEKIFTEDGYRIVSQVQDSCEYYKTETLPAEEWCSDCIYFFYEEKEIGVCRNENKRELKQGGTENV
;
A
#
# COMPACT_ATOMS: atom_id res chain seq x y z
N MET A 1 9.21 5.94 -32.12
CA MET A 1 8.27 4.88 -31.71
C MET A 1 9.04 3.58 -31.58
N LYS A 2 9.23 3.06 -30.37
CA LYS A 2 9.63 1.67 -30.15
C LYS A 2 8.68 1.11 -29.09
N ASN A 3 7.57 0.54 -29.55
CA ASN A 3 6.80 -0.39 -28.73
C ASN A 3 7.58 -1.69 -28.75
N ASP A 4 8.53 -1.82 -27.83
CA ASP A 4 9.08 -3.13 -27.47
C ASP A 4 8.03 -3.79 -26.56
N SER A 5 7.03 -4.41 -27.17
CA SER A 5 5.99 -5.17 -26.45
C SER A 5 6.53 -6.54 -26.06
N SER A 6 7.68 -6.59 -25.39
CA SER A 6 8.16 -7.81 -24.75
C SER A 6 7.28 -8.08 -23.53
N ILE A 7 6.72 -9.29 -23.45
CA ILE A 7 6.03 -9.76 -22.25
C ILE A 7 7.00 -9.63 -21.06
N PRO A 8 6.60 -8.97 -19.95
CA PRO A 8 7.45 -8.83 -18.77
C PRO A 8 7.93 -10.18 -18.25
N LYS A 9 9.14 -10.22 -17.70
CA LYS A 9 9.70 -11.40 -17.03
C LYS A 9 9.64 -11.21 -15.52
N GLU A 10 9.66 -12.32 -14.80
CA GLU A 10 9.81 -12.28 -13.35
C GLU A 10 11.10 -11.54 -12.96
N GLY A 11 10.99 -10.65 -11.98
CA GLY A 11 12.07 -9.79 -11.50
C GLY A 11 12.19 -8.46 -12.23
N ASP A 12 11.57 -8.30 -13.40
CA ASP A 12 11.58 -7.02 -14.13
C ASP A 12 10.94 -5.92 -13.28
N LEU A 13 11.58 -4.74 -13.26
CA LEU A 13 11.03 -3.58 -12.58
C LEU A 13 9.79 -3.08 -13.33
N TYR A 14 8.65 -3.02 -12.65
CA TYR A 14 7.44 -2.40 -13.17
C TYR A 14 7.47 -0.89 -12.93
N LYS A 15 7.62 -0.48 -11.67
CA LYS A 15 7.60 0.94 -11.27
C LYS A 15 8.26 1.13 -9.91
N GLU A 16 8.92 2.27 -9.75
CA GLU A 16 9.31 2.77 -8.44
C GLU A 16 8.27 3.79 -7.96
N ILE A 17 7.80 3.64 -6.74
CA ILE A 17 6.89 4.60 -6.11
C ILE A 17 7.51 5.14 -4.83
N THR A 18 7.39 6.45 -4.62
CA THR A 18 7.84 7.11 -3.38
C THR A 18 6.64 7.63 -2.61
N ILE A 19 6.51 7.19 -1.36
CA ILE A 19 5.40 7.58 -0.47
C ILE A 19 5.99 7.99 0.86
N SER A 20 5.85 9.27 1.21
CA SER A 20 6.33 9.83 2.48
C SER A 20 7.79 9.47 2.79
N GLY A 21 8.67 9.56 1.78
CA GLY A 21 10.09 9.25 1.91
C GLY A 21 10.47 7.77 1.78
N HIS A 22 9.49 6.86 1.76
CA HIS A 22 9.72 5.43 1.53
C HIS A 22 9.66 5.12 0.03
N ILE A 23 10.62 4.31 -0.44
CA ILE A 23 10.71 3.87 -1.83
C ILE A 23 10.25 2.41 -1.90
N PHE A 24 9.30 2.13 -2.80
CA PHE A 24 8.85 0.78 -3.10
C PHE A 24 9.13 0.46 -4.57
N GLU A 25 9.94 -0.56 -4.79
CA GLU A 25 10.16 -1.13 -6.11
C GLU A 25 9.10 -2.21 -6.38
N LEU A 26 8.15 -1.91 -7.25
CA LEU A 26 7.17 -2.89 -7.73
C LEU A 26 7.80 -3.69 -8.87
N ARG A 27 7.82 -5.00 -8.73
CA ARG A 27 8.43 -5.92 -9.71
C ARG A 27 7.42 -6.93 -10.20
N TYR A 28 7.62 -7.40 -11.43
CA TYR A 28 6.84 -8.50 -11.97
C TYR A 28 7.23 -9.83 -11.31
N GLY A 29 6.25 -10.68 -11.02
CA GLY A 29 6.46 -11.99 -10.43
C GLY A 29 5.16 -12.78 -10.32
N TYR A 30 5.12 -13.71 -9.38
CA TYR A 30 3.96 -14.57 -9.12
C TYR A 30 3.71 -14.64 -7.62
N TYR A 31 2.44 -14.62 -7.20
CA TYR A 31 2.08 -14.83 -5.80
C TYR A 31 2.21 -16.32 -5.45
N GLU A 32 1.86 -17.19 -6.38
CA GLU A 32 1.87 -18.63 -6.20
C GLU A 32 2.52 -19.39 -7.38
N GLU A 33 3.05 -20.58 -7.10
CA GLU A 33 3.69 -21.42 -8.12
C GLU A 33 2.72 -21.86 -9.23
N TYR A 34 1.44 -22.02 -8.91
CA TYR A 34 0.41 -22.31 -9.91
C TYR A 34 0.33 -21.21 -10.98
N GLU A 35 0.45 -19.94 -10.60
CA GLU A 35 0.39 -18.83 -11.56
C GLU A 35 1.62 -18.82 -12.47
N ARG A 36 2.79 -19.12 -11.90
CA ARG A 36 4.07 -19.25 -12.64
C ARG A 36 3.98 -20.26 -13.78
N GLN A 37 3.21 -21.34 -13.58
CA GLN A 37 3.08 -22.42 -14.57
C GLN A 37 1.97 -22.15 -15.60
N ASN A 38 1.02 -21.26 -15.31
CA ASN A 38 -0.21 -21.11 -16.07
C ASN A 38 -0.43 -19.71 -16.67
N GLY A 39 0.45 -18.74 -16.43
CA GLY A 39 0.28 -17.37 -16.93
C GLY A 39 1.55 -16.52 -16.98
N PRO A 40 1.46 -15.30 -17.53
CA PRO A 40 2.53 -14.31 -17.46
C PRO A 40 2.68 -13.76 -16.03
N PRO A 41 3.85 -13.18 -15.68
CA PRO A 41 4.03 -12.59 -14.38
C PRO A 41 3.17 -11.33 -14.21
N VAL A 42 2.72 -11.10 -12.99
CA VAL A 42 1.89 -9.96 -12.57
C VAL A 42 2.70 -9.03 -11.67
N VAL A 43 2.19 -7.83 -11.42
CA VAL A 43 2.84 -6.90 -10.48
C VAL A 43 2.71 -7.43 -9.05
N ILE A 44 3.85 -7.56 -8.37
CA ILE A 44 3.91 -7.98 -6.97
C ILE A 44 3.97 -6.74 -6.08
N TYR A 45 2.97 -6.63 -5.21
CA TYR A 45 2.89 -5.56 -4.20
C TYR A 45 3.50 -6.04 -2.88
N PRO A 46 4.22 -5.17 -2.15
CA PRO A 46 4.76 -5.50 -0.84
C PRO A 46 3.63 -5.84 0.13
N ASP A 47 3.83 -6.86 0.96
CA ASP A 47 2.86 -7.30 1.97
C ASP A 47 2.87 -6.35 3.18
N LEU A 48 2.13 -5.25 3.05
CA LEU A 48 2.04 -4.19 4.06
C LEU A 48 1.12 -4.57 5.24
N GLU A 49 0.52 -5.76 5.22
CA GLU A 49 -0.16 -6.35 6.36
C GLU A 49 0.83 -7.04 7.30
N LYS A 50 1.77 -7.81 6.73
CA LYS A 50 2.85 -8.44 7.50
C LYS A 50 3.92 -7.46 7.94
N GLU A 51 4.35 -6.58 7.04
CA GLU A 51 5.36 -5.56 7.32
C GLU A 51 4.73 -4.17 7.36
N LYS A 52 4.31 -3.76 8.56
CA LYS A 52 3.67 -2.45 8.75
C LYS A 52 4.73 -1.35 8.64
N ILE A 53 4.53 -0.43 7.69
CA ILE A 53 5.37 0.74 7.49
C ILE A 53 4.57 1.98 7.84
N PHE A 54 5.23 2.95 8.46
CA PHE A 54 4.62 4.21 8.88
C PHE A 54 5.40 5.41 8.35
N THR A 55 4.67 6.48 8.08
CA THR A 55 5.22 7.82 7.82
C THR A 55 5.86 8.40 9.09
N GLU A 56 6.63 9.47 8.96
CA GLU A 56 7.23 10.15 10.12
C GLU A 56 6.18 10.64 11.14
N ASP A 57 5.02 11.05 10.65
CA ASP A 57 3.87 11.48 11.45
C ASP A 57 3.07 10.31 12.06
N GLY A 58 3.48 9.07 11.82
CA GLY A 58 2.86 7.87 12.40
C GLY A 58 1.68 7.30 11.61
N TYR A 59 1.35 7.85 10.44
CA TYR A 59 0.31 7.27 9.58
C TYR A 59 0.80 6.02 8.86
N ARG A 60 -0.02 4.96 8.82
CA ARG A 60 0.34 3.68 8.19
C ARG A 60 0.33 3.79 6.67
N ILE A 61 1.35 3.25 5.99
CA ILE A 61 1.33 3.02 4.55
C ILE A 61 0.64 1.68 4.28
N VAL A 62 -0.32 1.65 3.36
CA VAL A 62 -1.09 0.43 3.03
C VAL A 62 -1.23 0.27 1.52
N SER A 63 -1.56 -0.96 1.11
CA SER A 63 -1.82 -1.34 -0.28
C SER A 63 -3.30 -1.60 -0.49
N GLN A 64 -3.88 -1.09 -1.59
CA GLN A 64 -5.29 -1.28 -1.95
C GLN A 64 -5.66 -2.75 -2.13
N VAL A 65 -4.72 -3.57 -2.60
CA VAL A 65 -4.98 -4.99 -2.91
C VAL A 65 -4.97 -5.90 -1.69
N GLN A 66 -4.44 -5.43 -0.55
CA GLN A 66 -4.23 -6.25 0.64
C GLN A 66 -4.97 -5.73 1.87
N ASP A 67 -5.06 -4.42 2.13
CA ASP A 67 -5.60 -3.92 3.39
C ASP A 67 -7.13 -3.71 3.34
N SER A 68 -7.89 -4.74 3.72
CA SER A 68 -9.31 -4.56 4.05
C SER A 68 -9.42 -3.87 5.41
N CYS A 69 -9.66 -2.55 5.42
CA CYS A 69 -9.75 -1.79 6.67
C CYS A 69 -10.91 -2.30 7.55
N GLU A 70 -10.63 -2.83 8.75
CA GLU A 70 -11.65 -3.33 9.68
C GLU A 70 -12.63 -2.24 10.16
N TYR A 71 -12.20 -0.97 10.10
CA TYR A 71 -13.03 0.19 10.41
C TYR A 71 -13.92 0.63 9.23
N TYR A 72 -13.73 0.04 8.06
CA TYR A 72 -14.61 0.26 6.92
C TYR A 72 -15.92 -0.49 7.16
N LYS A 73 -17.01 0.26 7.40
CA LYS A 73 -18.37 -0.19 7.79
C LYS A 73 -18.63 -0.38 9.29
N THR A 74 -18.29 0.59 10.12
CA THR A 74 -19.01 0.75 11.40
C THR A 74 -20.12 1.79 11.20
N GLU A 75 -21.39 1.39 11.30
CA GLU A 75 -22.59 2.24 11.18
C GLU A 75 -22.64 3.41 12.19
N THR A 76 -21.64 3.50 13.07
CA THR A 76 -21.57 4.41 14.22
C THR A 76 -20.67 5.62 14.03
N LEU A 77 -19.93 5.74 12.92
CA LEU A 77 -19.09 6.92 12.70
C LEU A 77 -19.91 8.06 12.05
N PRO A 78 -19.76 9.31 12.53
CA PRO A 78 -20.35 10.49 11.90
C PRO A 78 -20.07 10.52 10.40
N ALA A 79 -21.00 11.03 9.59
CA ALA A 79 -20.87 11.16 8.12
C ALA A 79 -19.58 11.86 7.65
N GLU A 80 -18.97 12.65 8.53
CA GLU A 80 -17.73 13.41 8.31
C GLU A 80 -16.46 12.62 8.69
N GLU A 81 -16.61 11.52 9.44
CA GLU A 81 -15.56 10.56 9.83
C GLU A 81 -15.65 9.27 9.01
N TRP A 82 -16.39 9.29 7.91
CA TRP A 82 -16.48 8.15 7.04
C TRP A 82 -15.12 7.90 6.41
N CYS A 83 -14.68 6.65 6.55
CA CYS A 83 -13.72 6.05 5.64
C CYS A 83 -14.27 6.01 4.19
N SER A 84 -15.42 6.62 3.87
CA SER A 84 -15.79 6.92 2.48
C SER A 84 -14.81 7.89 1.84
N ASP A 85 -14.12 8.71 2.66
CA ASP A 85 -12.95 9.50 2.29
C ASP A 85 -11.64 8.77 2.66
N CYS A 86 -11.63 7.43 2.64
CA CYS A 86 -10.37 6.75 2.37
C CYS A 86 -9.89 7.30 1.02
N ILE A 87 -8.93 8.24 1.05
CA ILE A 87 -8.26 8.86 -0.12
C ILE A 87 -7.79 7.80 -1.13
N TYR A 88 -7.73 6.56 -0.69
CA TYR A 88 -7.42 5.36 -1.43
C TYR A 88 -8.19 5.08 -2.71
N PHE A 89 -9.22 5.81 -3.15
CA PHE A 89 -9.84 5.48 -4.44
C PHE A 89 -10.15 6.62 -5.40
N PHE A 90 -9.96 7.88 -4.99
CA PHE A 90 -10.15 9.00 -5.89
C PHE A 90 -9.06 10.02 -5.66
N TYR A 91 -7.88 9.77 -6.21
CA TYR A 91 -7.02 10.76 -6.87
C TYR A 91 -5.74 10.02 -7.29
N GLU A 92 -5.69 9.66 -8.58
CA GLU A 92 -4.55 9.05 -9.27
C GLU A 92 -4.31 7.57 -8.93
N GLU A 93 -4.38 6.73 -9.97
CA GLU A 93 -3.96 5.32 -10.11
C GLU A 93 -2.74 4.90 -9.23
N LYS A 94 -2.89 4.83 -7.91
CA LYS A 94 -1.82 4.49 -6.98
C LYS A 94 -2.31 3.39 -6.06
N GLU A 95 -1.77 2.20 -6.27
CA GLU A 95 -2.14 0.97 -5.59
C GLU A 95 -1.56 0.89 -4.16
N ILE A 96 -0.67 1.83 -3.76
CA ILE A 96 -0.12 2.00 -2.41
C ILE A 96 -0.27 3.47 -1.97
N GLY A 97 -0.63 3.70 -0.70
CA GLY A 97 -0.90 5.04 -0.17
C GLY A 97 -0.78 5.16 1.36
N VAL A 98 -1.10 6.34 1.88
CA VAL A 98 -1.03 6.66 3.33
C VAL A 98 -2.42 6.65 3.96
N CYS A 99 -2.57 5.92 5.07
CA CYS A 99 -3.84 5.72 5.75
C CYS A 99 -4.08 6.86 6.70
N ARG A 100 -5.12 7.64 6.43
CA ARG A 100 -5.52 8.76 7.28
C ARG A 100 -6.46 8.37 8.43
N ASN A 101 -6.80 7.08 8.56
CA ASN A 101 -7.55 6.62 9.72
C ASN A 101 -6.68 6.72 10.97
N GLU A 102 -7.05 7.61 11.89
CA GLU A 102 -6.33 7.85 13.13
C GLU A 102 -6.24 6.61 14.03
N ASN A 103 -7.21 5.70 13.95
CA ASN A 103 -7.19 4.45 14.70
C ASN A 103 -6.06 3.49 14.24
N LYS A 104 -5.56 3.67 13.00
CA LYS A 104 -4.41 2.94 12.47
C LYS A 104 -3.09 3.71 12.64
N ARG A 105 -3.10 4.89 13.27
CA ARG A 105 -1.92 5.72 13.48
C ARG A 105 -1.09 5.16 14.63
N GLU A 106 0.22 5.05 14.44
CA GLU A 106 1.17 4.74 15.49
C GLU A 106 1.93 6.03 15.86
N LEU A 107 1.52 6.65 16.96
CA LEU A 107 2.25 7.78 17.52
C LEU A 107 3.59 7.26 18.06
N LYS A 108 4.70 7.83 17.60
CA LYS A 108 5.98 7.67 18.30
C LYS A 108 5.74 8.10 19.74
N GLN A 109 5.90 7.18 20.69
CA GLN A 109 5.84 7.53 22.11
C GLN A 109 6.90 8.60 22.33
N GLY A 110 6.44 9.83 22.60
CA GLY A 110 7.31 10.94 22.95
C GLY A 110 8.19 10.46 24.10
N GLY A 111 9.51 10.56 23.91
CA GLY A 111 10.47 10.21 24.94
C GLY A 111 10.10 10.90 26.24
N THR A 112 9.85 10.12 27.28
CA THR A 112 9.97 10.61 28.63
C THR A 112 11.45 10.87 28.87
N GLU A 113 11.91 12.07 28.52
CA GLU A 113 13.00 12.71 29.23
C GLU A 113 12.57 12.80 30.70
N ASN A 114 13.14 11.94 31.55
CA ASN A 114 13.17 12.21 32.97
C ASN A 114 14.54 12.81 33.28
N VAL A 115 14.48 14.09 33.65
CA VAL A 115 15.50 14.86 34.39
C VAL A 115 15.86 14.17 35.70
#